data_AF-A0A9N8YN06-F1
#
_entry.id   AF-A0A9N8YN06-F1
#
_cell.length_a   1.000
_cell.length_b   1.000
_cell.length_c   1.000
_cell.angle_alpha   90.00
_cell.angle_beta   90.00
_cell.angle_gamma   90.00
#
_symmetry.space_group_name_H-M   'P 1'
#
loop_
_entity.id
_entity.type
_entity.pdbx_description
1 polymer ?
#
loop_
_entity_poly.entity_id
_entity_poly.type
_entity_poly.pdbx_seq_one_letter_code
_entity_poly.pdbx_strand_id
1 'polypeptide(L)'
;MLGKGLIIHYRKSLRISLNQANKVPGEISALKLVFDLNRALVFPPPVTIPIHVYEELRPKTRVTMRRLVRYFVSREANQIQITSGLVISRVTDILLKGASVHEKLGYCNLSSRINAIIKRDLVQDHPT
;
A
#
# COMPACT_ATOMS: atom_id res chain seq x y z
N MET A 1 23.44 10.43 9.85
CA MET A 1 22.96 9.82 8.59
C MET A 1 23.27 8.32 8.58
N LEU A 2 22.40 7.46 9.15
CA LEU A 2 22.66 6.00 9.32
C LEU A 2 21.44 5.12 8.94
N GLY A 3 20.62 5.53 7.96
CA GLY A 3 19.33 4.85 7.69
C GLY A 3 19.31 3.91 6.48
N LYS A 4 20.01 4.23 5.39
CA LYS A 4 19.76 3.59 4.08
C LYS A 4 20.42 2.21 3.92
N GLY A 5 21.63 2.02 4.47
CA GLY A 5 22.36 0.76 4.37
C GLY A 5 21.70 -0.40 5.12
N LEU A 6 21.17 -0.13 6.31
CA LEU A 6 20.52 -1.14 7.15
C LEU A 6 19.24 -1.69 6.49
N ILE A 7 18.44 -0.79 5.89
CA ILE A 7 17.18 -1.13 5.22
C ILE A 7 17.42 -2.03 4.00
N ILE A 8 18.44 -1.71 3.19
CA ILE A 8 18.79 -2.51 2.00
C ILE A 8 19.27 -3.91 2.42
N HIS A 9 20.09 -3.99 3.46
CA HIS A 9 20.61 -5.26 3.96
C HIS A 9 19.51 -6.15 4.54
N TYR A 10 18.57 -5.57 5.29
CA TYR A 10 17.43 -6.29 5.88
C TYR A 10 16.45 -6.83 4.82
N ARG A 11 16.16 -6.03 3.79
CA ARG A 11 15.36 -6.45 2.63
C ARG A 11 15.99 -7.62 1.89
N LYS A 12 17.33 -7.66 1.81
CA LYS A 12 18.09 -8.76 1.18
C LYS A 12 18.09 -10.03 2.05
N SER A 13 18.11 -9.91 3.38
CA SER A 13 18.01 -11.06 4.29
C SER A 13 16.61 -11.69 4.35
N LEU A 14 15.54 -10.90 4.30
CA LEU A 14 14.16 -11.42 4.22
C LEU A 14 13.91 -12.25 2.95
N ARG A 15 14.66 -11.99 1.88
CA ARG A 15 14.61 -12.74 0.61
C ARG A 15 15.01 -14.22 0.74
N ILE A 16 15.80 -14.58 1.74
CA ILE A 16 16.53 -15.87 1.75
C ILE A 16 15.82 -16.97 2.57
N SER A 17 14.85 -16.66 3.44
CA SER A 17 14.38 -17.64 4.44
C SER A 17 12.85 -17.82 4.51
N LEU A 18 12.24 -18.38 3.46
CA LEU A 18 10.84 -18.86 3.50
C LEU A 18 10.75 -20.29 2.95
N ASN A 19 10.80 -21.28 3.86
CA ASN A 19 10.52 -22.69 3.55
C ASN A 19 9.06 -22.88 3.12
N GLN A 20 8.83 -23.70 2.08
CA GLN A 20 7.57 -23.78 1.33
C GLN A 20 6.34 -24.19 2.17
N ALA A 21 6.50 -24.94 3.25
CA ALA A 21 5.39 -25.38 4.12
C ALA A 21 4.81 -24.29 5.03
N ASN A 22 5.56 -23.21 5.30
CA ASN A 22 5.13 -22.07 6.13
C ASN A 22 5.10 -20.75 5.33
N LYS A 23 5.03 -20.87 4.00
CA LYS A 23 5.20 -19.74 3.07
C LYS A 23 4.20 -18.62 3.34
N VAL A 24 2.90 -18.92 3.45
CA VAL A 24 1.87 -17.88 3.63
C VAL A 24 1.94 -17.18 4.99
N PRO A 25 1.98 -17.88 6.15
CA PRO A 25 2.14 -17.21 7.45
C PRO A 25 3.46 -16.43 7.58
N GLY A 26 4.53 -16.95 6.99
CA GLY A 26 5.84 -16.28 6.96
C GLY A 26 5.83 -15.03 6.08
N GLU A 27 5.22 -15.08 4.90
CA GLU A 27 5.05 -13.93 4.00
C GLU A 27 4.18 -12.83 4.63
N ILE A 28 3.10 -13.21 5.34
CA ILE A 28 2.27 -12.26 6.11
C ILE A 28 3.11 -11.54 7.16
N SER A 29 3.89 -12.30 7.94
CA SER A 29 4.74 -11.74 9.01
C SER A 29 5.84 -10.83 8.45
N ALA A 30 6.51 -11.28 7.38
CA ALA A 30 7.54 -10.51 6.70
C ALA A 30 7.00 -9.18 6.16
N LEU A 31 5.87 -9.22 5.44
CA LEU A 31 5.27 -8.01 4.87
C LEU A 31 4.76 -7.09 5.97
N LYS A 32 4.12 -7.62 7.02
CA LYS A 32 3.70 -6.81 8.18
C LYS A 32 4.90 -6.12 8.84
N LEU A 33 6.00 -6.83 9.02
CA LEU A 33 7.22 -6.29 9.62
C LEU A 33 7.81 -5.14 8.79
N VAL A 34 7.72 -5.20 7.45
CA VAL A 34 8.11 -4.07 6.58
C VAL A 34 7.29 -2.81 6.91
N PHE A 35 6.00 -2.94 7.17
CA PHE A 35 5.16 -1.80 7.58
C PHE A 35 5.46 -1.33 9.01
N ASP A 36 5.73 -2.24 9.94
CA ASP A 36 6.03 -1.88 11.34
C ASP A 36 7.40 -1.19 11.49
N LEU A 37 8.44 -1.68 10.79
CA LEU A 37 9.82 -1.17 10.88
C LEU A 37 10.00 0.15 10.14
N ASN A 38 9.37 0.29 8.96
CA ASN A 38 9.41 1.53 8.22
C ASN A 38 8.34 2.48 8.76
N ARG A 39 8.39 2.86 10.04
CA ARG A 39 7.55 3.91 10.68
C ARG A 39 7.37 5.20 9.84
N ALA A 40 8.12 5.34 8.74
CA ALA A 40 7.94 6.24 7.60
C ALA A 40 6.63 6.07 6.77
N LEU A 41 5.87 4.98 6.94
CA LEU A 41 4.53 4.81 6.40
C LEU A 41 3.48 5.21 7.45
N VAL A 42 3.50 6.49 7.85
CA VAL A 42 2.28 7.12 8.40
C VAL A 42 1.21 6.92 7.34
N PHE A 43 0.11 6.29 7.70
CA PHE A 43 -0.89 5.82 6.74
C PHE A 43 -1.93 6.95 6.49
N PRO A 44 -2.18 7.46 5.26
CA PRO A 44 -1.43 7.26 4.02
C PRO A 44 -0.13 8.08 4.04
N PRO A 45 0.88 7.69 3.23
CA PRO A 45 2.18 8.34 3.26
C PRO A 45 2.03 9.87 3.15
N PRO A 46 2.64 10.67 4.03
CA PRO A 46 2.31 12.08 4.21
C PRO A 46 2.62 12.96 2.98
N VAL A 47 3.37 12.44 2.00
CA VAL A 47 3.73 13.11 0.74
C VAL A 47 3.01 12.50 -0.47
N THR A 48 1.91 11.77 -0.24
CA THR A 48 1.18 11.15 -1.35
C THR A 48 0.43 12.21 -2.15
N ILE A 49 0.96 12.56 -3.33
CA ILE A 49 0.30 13.46 -4.27
C ILE A 49 -0.81 12.68 -5.00
N PRO A 50 -2.10 13.10 -4.90
CA PRO A 50 -3.22 12.33 -5.44
C PRO A 50 -3.13 12.03 -6.94
N ILE A 51 -2.59 12.96 -7.75
CA ILE A 51 -2.48 12.78 -9.21
C ILE A 51 -1.53 11.63 -9.58
N HIS A 52 -0.39 11.50 -8.90
CA HIS A 52 0.53 10.40 -9.17
C HIS A 52 -0.10 9.05 -8.82
N VAL A 53 -0.84 8.97 -7.71
CA VAL A 53 -1.56 7.74 -7.35
C VAL A 53 -2.65 7.42 -8.35
N TYR A 54 -3.36 8.44 -8.86
CA TYR A 54 -4.34 8.28 -9.92
C TYR A 54 -3.70 7.74 -11.21
N GLU A 55 -2.59 8.33 -11.65
CA GLU A 55 -1.86 7.91 -12.85
C GLU A 55 -1.28 6.50 -12.75
N GLU A 56 -0.80 6.11 -11.56
CA GLU A 56 -0.29 4.76 -11.31
C GLU A 56 -1.44 3.72 -11.24
N LEU A 57 -2.56 4.06 -10.59
CA LEU A 57 -3.70 3.15 -10.45
C LEU A 57 -4.58 3.06 -11.71
N ARG A 58 -4.60 4.13 -12.53
CA ARG A 58 -5.55 4.38 -13.63
C ARG A 58 -6.97 3.88 -13.34
N PRO A 59 -7.59 4.30 -12.22
CA PRO A 59 -8.85 3.75 -11.79
C PRO A 59 -9.99 4.24 -12.68
N LYS A 60 -10.69 3.31 -13.33
CA LYS A 60 -11.93 3.61 -14.10
C LYS A 60 -13.17 3.81 -13.23
N THR A 61 -13.04 3.53 -11.93
CA THR A 61 -14.16 3.51 -10.97
C THR A 61 -13.71 4.08 -9.64
N ARG A 62 -14.70 4.43 -8.81
CA ARG A 62 -14.47 4.98 -7.47
C ARG A 62 -13.42 4.19 -6.69
N VAL A 63 -12.43 4.91 -6.18
CA VAL A 63 -11.39 4.41 -5.30
C VAL A 63 -11.85 4.54 -3.85
N THR A 64 -11.70 3.45 -3.08
CA THR A 64 -12.01 3.39 -1.66
C THR A 64 -10.73 3.40 -0.82
N MET A 65 -10.84 3.76 0.46
CA MET A 65 -9.73 3.63 1.43
C MET A 65 -9.10 2.23 1.36
N ARG A 66 -9.91 1.16 1.42
CA ARG A 66 -9.39 -0.22 1.38
C ARG A 66 -8.62 -0.51 0.09
N ARG A 67 -9.09 -0.01 -1.06
CA ARG A 67 -8.39 -0.17 -2.35
C ARG A 67 -7.04 0.55 -2.33
N LEU A 68 -6.96 1.73 -1.73
CA LEU A 68 -5.70 2.46 -1.57
C LEU A 68 -4.73 1.76 -0.62
N VAL A 69 -5.21 1.26 0.53
CA VAL A 69 -4.36 0.48 1.43
C VAL A 69 -3.80 -0.73 0.69
N ARG A 70 -4.67 -1.49 0.03
CA ARG A 70 -4.27 -2.67 -0.75
C ARG A 70 -3.24 -2.32 -1.82
N TYR A 71 -3.37 -1.16 -2.46
CA TYR A 71 -2.41 -0.67 -3.44
C TYR A 71 -1.01 -0.49 -2.83
N PHE A 72 -0.90 0.24 -1.72
CA PHE A 72 0.39 0.44 -1.04
C PHE A 72 0.96 -0.87 -0.49
N VAL A 73 0.11 -1.75 0.06
CA VAL A 73 0.52 -3.10 0.47
C VAL A 73 1.09 -3.89 -0.71
N SER A 74 0.44 -3.83 -1.87
CA SER A 74 0.90 -4.52 -3.08
C SER A 74 2.24 -3.95 -3.58
N ARG A 75 2.43 -2.63 -3.51
CA ARG A 75 3.71 -1.99 -3.88
C ARG A 75 4.87 -2.47 -3.02
N GLU A 76 4.70 -2.51 -1.70
CA GLU A 76 5.75 -3.01 -0.80
C GLU A 76 5.94 -4.52 -0.92
N ALA A 77 4.84 -5.28 -1.09
CA ALA A 77 4.90 -6.72 -1.32
C ALA A 77 5.74 -7.06 -2.57
N ASN A 78 5.54 -6.33 -3.66
CA ASN A 78 6.31 -6.49 -4.89
C ASN A 78 7.81 -6.19 -4.68
N GLN A 79 8.17 -5.20 -3.85
CA GLN A 79 9.58 -4.90 -3.53
C GLN A 79 10.28 -6.06 -2.82
N ILE A 80 9.54 -6.89 -2.09
CA ILE A 80 10.06 -8.09 -1.40
C ILE A 80 9.61 -9.40 -2.06
N GLN A 81 9.18 -9.35 -3.32
CA GLN A 81 8.81 -10.50 -4.15
C GLN A 81 7.65 -11.35 -3.60
N ILE A 82 6.77 -10.75 -2.78
CA ILE A 82 5.51 -11.37 -2.35
C ILE A 82 4.42 -11.01 -3.35
N THR A 83 3.98 -11.98 -4.13
CA THR A 83 2.96 -11.80 -5.18
C THR A 83 1.60 -12.40 -4.80
N SER A 84 1.52 -13.11 -3.66
CA SER A 84 0.30 -13.77 -3.21
C SER A 84 -0.79 -12.74 -2.88
N GLY A 85 -1.86 -12.73 -3.69
CA GLY A 85 -3.02 -11.87 -3.47
C GLY A 85 -3.72 -12.12 -2.13
N LEU A 86 -3.63 -13.35 -1.59
CA LEU A 86 -4.16 -13.71 -0.27
C LEU A 86 -3.34 -13.04 0.84
N VAL A 87 -2.01 -13.11 0.76
CA VAL A 87 -1.11 -12.45 1.73
C VAL A 87 -1.35 -10.93 1.72
N ILE A 88 -1.38 -10.32 0.54
CA ILE A 88 -1.66 -8.89 0.37
C ILE A 88 -3.01 -8.50 0.99
N SER A 89 -4.05 -9.29 0.73
CA SER A 89 -5.39 -9.05 1.31
C SER A 89 -5.37 -9.15 2.83
N ARG A 90 -4.72 -10.19 3.36
CA ARG A 90 -4.66 -10.42 4.81
C ARG A 90 -3.89 -9.33 5.53
N VAL A 91 -2.75 -8.90 4.99
CA VAL A 91 -1.97 -7.78 5.55
C VAL A 91 -2.75 -6.48 5.44
N THR A 92 -3.45 -6.23 4.33
CA THR A 92 -4.36 -5.08 4.18
C THR A 92 -5.38 -5.02 5.31
N ASP A 93 -6.05 -6.14 5.61
CA ASP A 93 -7.07 -6.18 6.66
C ASP A 93 -6.47 -6.03 8.07
N ILE A 94 -5.28 -6.60 8.32
CA ILE A 94 -4.53 -6.40 9.58
C ILE A 94 -4.21 -4.92 9.78
N LEU A 95 -3.67 -4.25 8.77
CA LEU A 95 -3.31 -2.83 8.84
C LEU A 95 -4.54 -1.95 9.04
N LEU A 96 -5.62 -2.21 8.30
CA LEU A 96 -6.88 -1.46 8.47
C LEU A 96 -7.49 -1.61 9.87
N LYS A 97 -7.38 -2.81 10.46
CA LYS A 97 -7.86 -3.08 11.81
C LYS A 97 -7.01 -2.34 12.86
N GLY A 98 -5.70 -2.29 12.67
CA GLY A 98 -4.76 -1.60 13.56
C GLY A 98 -4.65 -0.09 13.35
N ALA A 99 -5.14 0.45 12.23
CA ALA A 99 -5.01 1.86 11.90
C ALA A 99 -5.82 2.76 12.85
N SER A 100 -5.20 3.85 13.28
CA SER A 100 -5.80 4.93 14.05
C SER A 100 -6.86 5.69 13.24
N VAL A 101 -7.67 6.48 13.95
CA VAL A 101 -8.70 7.33 13.32
C VAL A 101 -8.07 8.35 12.36
N HIS A 102 -6.95 8.97 12.75
CA HIS A 102 -6.25 9.93 11.90
C HIS A 102 -5.75 9.30 10.61
N GLU A 103 -5.22 8.07 10.69
CA GLU A 103 -4.73 7.37 9.51
C GLU A 103 -5.86 7.02 8.54
N LYS A 104 -6.97 6.50 9.08
CA LYS A 104 -8.18 6.23 8.29
C LYS A 104 -8.70 7.50 7.62
N LEU A 105 -8.74 8.62 8.34
CA LEU A 105 -9.15 9.91 7.81
C LEU A 105 -8.23 10.37 6.66
N GLY A 106 -6.93 10.19 6.80
CA GLY A 106 -5.97 10.48 5.74
C GLY A 106 -6.27 9.71 4.45
N TYR A 107 -6.58 8.41 4.55
CA TYR A 107 -6.94 7.60 3.39
C TYR A 107 -8.29 7.98 2.78
N CYS A 108 -9.27 8.30 3.62
CA CYS A 108 -10.55 8.82 3.14
C CYS A 108 -10.33 10.10 2.34
N ASN A 109 -9.54 11.05 2.85
CA ASN A 109 -9.21 12.30 2.17
C ASN A 109 -8.48 12.06 0.84
N LEU A 110 -7.49 11.17 0.83
CA LEU A 110 -6.78 10.80 -0.40
C LEU A 110 -7.73 10.17 -1.42
N SER A 111 -8.58 9.25 -1.00
CA SER A 111 -9.57 8.61 -1.89
C SER A 111 -10.55 9.62 -2.47
N SER A 112 -11.02 10.59 -1.68
CA SER A 112 -11.89 11.66 -2.15
C SER A 112 -11.21 12.53 -3.20
N ARG A 113 -9.94 12.89 -2.99
CA ARG A 113 -9.16 13.67 -3.97
C ARG A 113 -8.95 12.91 -5.29
N ILE A 114 -8.63 11.61 -5.22
CA ILE A 114 -8.50 10.77 -6.42
C ILE A 114 -9.85 10.64 -7.14
N ASN A 115 -10.94 10.43 -6.41
CA ASN A 115 -12.27 10.35 -7.00
C ASN A 115 -12.71 11.66 -7.67
N ALA A 116 -12.25 12.81 -7.18
CA ALA A 116 -12.48 14.09 -7.84
C ALA A 116 -11.74 14.19 -9.19
N ILE A 117 -10.55 13.60 -9.30
CA ILE A 117 -9.80 13.51 -10.56
C ILE A 117 -10.56 12.60 -11.54
N ILE A 118 -10.94 11.39 -11.11
CA ILE A 118 -11.75 10.45 -11.93
C ILE A 118 -12.98 11.13 -12.49
N LYS A 119 -13.71 11.87 -11.65
CA LYS A 119 -14.94 12.57 -12.08
C LYS A 119 -14.64 13.62 -13.15
N ARG A 120 -13.52 14.33 -13.07
CA ARG A 120 -13.14 15.34 -14.08
C ARG A 120 -12.80 14.67 -15.41
N ASP A 121 -12.00 13.61 -15.38
CA ASP A 121 -11.58 12.90 -16.60
C ASP A 121 -12.80 12.27 -17.32
N LEU A 122 -13.72 11.65 -16.57
CA LEU A 122 -14.95 11.09 -17.14
C LEU A 122 -15.86 12.13 -17.80
N VAL A 123 -15.83 13.39 -17.34
CA VAL A 123 -16.59 14.49 -17.95
C VAL A 123 -15.87 15.03 -19.20
N GLN A 124 -14.54 15.01 -19.23
CA GLN A 124 -13.77 15.44 -20.39
C GLN A 124 -13.87 14.44 -21.56
N ASP A 125 -13.97 13.15 -21.28
CA ASP A 125 -14.14 12.10 -22.30
C ASP A 125 -15.55 12.06 -22.91
N HIS A 126 -16.52 12.74 -22.28
CA HIS A 126 -17.92 12.84 -22.73
C HIS A 126 -18.46 14.26 -22.58
N PRO A 127 -18.03 15.22 -23.42
CA PRO A 127 -18.58 16.57 -23.40
C PRO A 127 -20.04 16.51 -23.86
N THR A 128 -20.97 16.88 -22.97
CA THR A 128 -22.39 17.14 -23.30
C THR A 128 -22.54 18.34 -24.19
#